data_AF-A0A9D9ZIY1-F1
#
_entry.id   AF-A0A9D9ZIY1-F1
#
_cell.length_a   1.000
_cell.length_b   1.000
_cell.length_c   1.000
_cell.angle_alpha   90.00
_cell.angle_beta   90.00
_cell.angle_gamma   90.00
#
_symmetry.space_group_name_H-M   'P 1'
#
loop_
_entity.id
_entity.type
_entity.pdbx_description
1 polymer ?
#
loop_
_entity_poly.entity_id
_entity_poly.type
_entity_poly.pdbx_seq_one_letter_code
_entity_poly.pdbx_strand_id
1 'polypeptide(L)'
;EDTITIYNFLPYKRVNEYVEVEMITRNSSFNILDENKRSIDYLLLDQNITDAGLIDRQVAARLLDIKVYKSKIRFKVEEIQGLSVKYFSYIEEKEQVNEGKVVDKLDNINKIENEYYKIEISEKSVNLYNKNSNEKIEKFIFIENSGDAGDSYDYSPPLKDFFIRECQNIKNIKTIKSKNTEHISFEWEYILPLNIKEREEEICTQEVTFKVNISLNSNDEVININICHKNSLYDSRYRIGVKTKILTNTVISDSHLCTVIKPVYFEEELAIWEKEKWVEKPVSIETFQSYVSLENENKTKKVTLISDGLKEYEVLDDNIYITLFRSFSHLGKRELLNRPGRPSGIEIETPDNQLINQKFEFSFGLDFSNEIKNSSELSKKFLTPLKGYQLKEFNRFNINSPSLFKKIDGFTNLELKGCVVSACKMTENNELFIRVFNPDNIEKTLEFKEEVYLSSPMEIKSKKITSYNIKNQEILNLIIK
;
A
#
# COMPACT_ATOMS: atom_id res chain seq x y z
N GLU A 1 15.46 -28.40 9.81
CA GLU A 1 14.59 -27.81 10.84
C GLU A 1 13.50 -27.02 10.15
N ASP A 2 12.26 -27.22 10.57
CA ASP A 2 11.09 -26.48 10.10
C ASP A 2 11.19 -25.02 10.58
N THR A 3 11.65 -24.14 9.68
CA THR A 3 12.09 -22.78 10.02
C THR A 3 11.29 -21.74 9.25
N ILE A 4 10.96 -20.65 9.91
CA ILE A 4 10.46 -19.42 9.30
C ILE A 4 11.45 -18.30 9.64
N THR A 5 11.82 -17.49 8.66
CA THR A 5 12.72 -16.35 8.81
C THR A 5 11.96 -15.07 8.52
N ILE A 6 12.05 -14.10 9.42
CA ILE A 6 11.45 -12.77 9.27
C ILE A 6 12.55 -11.74 9.12
N TYR A 7 12.43 -10.86 8.13
CA TYR A 7 13.44 -9.88 7.78
C TYR A 7 12.94 -8.47 8.07
N ASN A 8 13.77 -7.67 8.73
CA ASN A 8 13.61 -6.22 8.81
C ASN A 8 14.61 -5.54 7.89
N PHE A 9 14.13 -4.93 6.82
CA PHE A 9 14.97 -4.25 5.83
C PHE A 9 15.31 -2.80 6.17
N LEU A 10 14.82 -2.29 7.31
CA LEU A 10 15.07 -0.94 7.76
C LEU A 10 16.17 -0.95 8.84
N PRO A 11 17.04 0.09 8.88
CA PRO A 11 18.16 0.18 9.83
C PRO A 11 17.74 0.69 11.20
N TYR A 12 16.56 0.29 11.66
CA TYR A 12 16.05 0.61 12.98
C TYR A 12 15.14 -0.50 13.49
N LYS A 13 15.13 -0.63 14.82
CA LYS A 13 14.30 -1.59 15.54
C LYS A 13 12.83 -1.33 15.28
N ARG A 14 12.07 -2.40 15.07
CA ARG A 14 10.62 -2.38 14.87
C ARG A 14 9.95 -3.19 15.95
N VAL A 15 8.83 -2.69 16.45
CA VAL A 15 8.09 -3.29 17.57
C VAL A 15 6.62 -3.42 17.24
N ASN A 16 5.98 -4.48 17.74
CA ASN A 16 4.56 -4.75 17.59
C ASN A 16 4.07 -4.72 16.14
N GLU A 17 4.85 -5.25 15.22
CA GLU A 17 4.55 -5.22 13.79
C GLU A 17 3.96 -6.53 13.30
N TYR A 18 3.31 -6.50 12.14
CA TYR A 18 2.64 -7.67 11.57
C TYR A 18 3.37 -8.13 10.31
N VAL A 19 3.47 -9.43 10.15
CA VAL A 19 4.07 -10.05 8.97
C VAL A 19 3.11 -11.06 8.36
N GLU A 20 3.02 -11.05 7.04
CA GLU A 20 2.35 -12.09 6.27
C GLU A 20 3.37 -13.08 5.73
N VAL A 21 3.06 -14.37 5.87
CA VAL A 21 3.92 -15.48 5.43
C VAL A 21 3.08 -16.48 4.65
N GLU A 22 3.62 -16.94 3.53
CA GLU A 22 3.05 -18.06 2.77
C GLU A 22 3.73 -19.36 3.19
N MET A 23 2.95 -20.26 3.77
CA MET A 23 3.37 -21.56 4.27
C MET A 23 2.95 -22.68 3.30
N ILE A 24 3.86 -23.61 3.04
CA ILE A 24 3.62 -24.88 2.34
C ILE A 24 3.86 -26.00 3.35
N THR A 25 2.82 -26.76 3.65
CA THR A 25 2.84 -27.84 4.66
C THR A 25 2.18 -29.10 4.12
N ARG A 26 2.54 -30.26 4.65
CA ARG A 26 1.87 -31.53 4.30
C ARG A 26 0.53 -31.67 5.00
N ASN A 27 0.41 -31.13 6.21
CA ASN A 27 -0.81 -31.12 7.00
C ASN A 27 -1.49 -29.75 6.95
N SER A 28 -2.81 -29.73 7.17
CA SER A 28 -3.61 -28.50 7.19
C SER A 28 -3.35 -27.63 8.42
N SER A 29 -2.92 -28.26 9.51
CA SER A 29 -2.73 -27.62 10.82
C SER A 29 -1.25 -27.61 11.22
N PHE A 30 -0.82 -26.50 11.80
CA PHE A 30 0.53 -26.32 12.31
C PHE A 30 0.56 -25.27 13.41
N ASN A 31 1.52 -25.41 14.33
CA ASN A 31 1.86 -24.40 15.33
C ASN A 31 3.11 -23.64 14.93
N ILE A 32 3.16 -22.35 15.26
CA ILE A 32 4.35 -21.51 15.09
C ILE A 32 4.92 -21.23 16.48
N LEU A 33 6.24 -21.37 16.60
CA LEU A 33 6.99 -21.17 17.82
C LEU A 33 8.01 -20.04 17.65
N ASP A 34 8.12 -19.19 18.65
CA ASP A 34 9.16 -18.15 18.72
C ASP A 34 10.55 -18.75 19.03
N GLU A 35 11.56 -17.89 19.14
CA GLU A 35 12.95 -18.27 19.46
C GLU A 35 13.09 -18.98 20.82
N ASN A 36 12.15 -18.73 21.74
CA ASN A 36 12.07 -19.33 23.06
C ASN A 36 11.18 -20.59 23.08
N LYS A 37 10.79 -21.11 21.91
CA LYS A 37 9.91 -22.28 21.73
C LYS A 37 8.51 -22.10 22.32
N ARG A 38 8.05 -20.85 22.47
CA ARG A 38 6.68 -20.54 22.89
C ARG A 38 5.78 -20.45 21.67
N SER A 39 4.58 -21.04 21.77
CA SER A 39 3.58 -20.95 20.72
C SER A 39 3.08 -19.52 20.55
N ILE A 40 2.93 -19.08 19.30
CA ILE A 40 2.40 -17.76 18.95
C ILE A 40 1.06 -17.87 18.22
N ASP A 41 0.22 -16.87 18.43
CA ASP A 41 -1.05 -16.75 17.74
C ASP A 41 -0.84 -16.22 16.32
N TYR A 42 -1.52 -16.82 15.34
CA TYR A 42 -1.55 -16.35 13.96
C TYR A 42 -2.97 -16.38 13.39
N LEU A 43 -3.20 -15.55 12.37
CA LEU A 43 -4.44 -15.49 11.60
C LEU A 43 -4.26 -16.27 10.30
N LEU A 44 -5.11 -17.26 10.04
CA LEU A 44 -5.16 -17.96 8.76
C LEU A 44 -6.06 -17.17 7.79
N LEU A 45 -5.44 -16.46 6.84
CA LEU A 45 -6.14 -15.62 5.87
C LEU A 45 -6.76 -16.45 4.75
N ASP A 46 -5.99 -17.41 4.23
CA ASP A 46 -6.40 -18.30 3.15
C ASP A 46 -5.69 -19.65 3.28
N GLN A 47 -6.36 -20.71 2.82
CA GLN A 47 -5.76 -22.04 2.73
C GLN A 47 -6.39 -22.82 1.58
N ASN A 48 -5.54 -23.37 0.71
CA ASN A 48 -5.97 -24.25 -0.35
C ASN A 48 -5.02 -25.44 -0.50
N ILE A 49 -5.54 -26.55 -1.03
CA ILE A 49 -4.71 -27.67 -1.47
C ILE A 49 -4.11 -27.32 -2.83
N THR A 50 -2.83 -27.60 -3.02
CA THR A 50 -2.12 -27.44 -4.30
C THR A 50 -1.23 -28.64 -4.59
N ASP A 51 -0.99 -28.88 -5.87
CA ASP A 51 -0.01 -29.86 -6.32
C ASP A 51 1.41 -29.32 -6.09
N ALA A 52 2.26 -30.10 -5.41
CA ALA A 52 3.65 -29.74 -5.17
C ALA A 52 4.46 -29.67 -6.47
N GLY A 53 4.06 -30.36 -7.54
CA GLY A 53 4.65 -30.24 -8.87
C GLY A 53 4.51 -28.85 -9.50
N LEU A 54 3.53 -28.06 -9.07
CA LEU A 54 3.42 -26.64 -9.49
C LEU A 54 4.44 -25.74 -8.79
N ILE A 55 5.01 -26.21 -7.67
CA ILE A 55 5.97 -25.49 -6.84
C ILE A 55 7.39 -25.97 -7.15
N ASP A 56 7.60 -27.29 -7.19
CA ASP A 56 8.90 -27.94 -7.37
C ASP A 56 8.97 -28.73 -8.69
N ARG A 57 9.93 -28.33 -9.54
CA ARG A 57 10.14 -28.94 -10.86
C ARG A 57 10.59 -30.40 -10.79
N GLN A 58 11.27 -30.84 -9.74
CA GLN A 58 11.71 -32.23 -9.61
C GLN A 58 10.53 -33.16 -9.30
N VAL A 59 9.57 -32.68 -8.50
CA VAL A 59 8.30 -33.40 -8.25
C VAL A 59 7.55 -33.57 -9.57
N ALA A 60 7.42 -32.49 -10.36
CA ALA A 60 6.79 -32.54 -11.67
C ALA A 60 7.52 -33.47 -12.65
N ALA A 61 8.86 -33.39 -12.74
CA ALA A 61 9.66 -34.21 -13.64
C ALA A 61 9.61 -35.71 -13.29
N ARG A 62 9.43 -36.05 -12.01
CA ARG A 62 9.26 -37.42 -11.54
C ARG A 62 7.80 -37.90 -11.57
N LEU A 63 6.87 -37.07 -12.05
CA LEU A 63 5.43 -37.36 -12.10
C LEU A 63 4.86 -37.80 -10.74
N LEU A 64 5.37 -37.21 -9.66
CA LEU A 64 4.90 -37.50 -8.31
C LEU A 64 3.64 -36.69 -8.02
N ASP A 65 2.54 -37.36 -7.67
CA ASP A 65 1.31 -36.70 -7.23
C ASP A 65 1.37 -36.43 -5.73
N ILE A 66 1.96 -35.30 -5.35
CA ILE A 66 2.06 -34.86 -3.96
C ILE A 66 1.16 -33.64 -3.78
N LYS A 67 0.14 -33.79 -2.93
CA LYS A 67 -0.71 -32.67 -2.51
C LYS A 67 -0.19 -32.07 -1.23
N VAL A 68 -0.14 -30.75 -1.18
CA VAL A 68 0.28 -29.95 -0.02
C VAL A 68 -0.73 -28.84 0.24
N TYR A 69 -0.76 -28.36 1.47
CA TYR A 69 -1.52 -27.18 1.85
C TYR A 69 -0.68 -25.94 1.60
N LYS A 70 -1.29 -24.95 0.95
CA LYS A 70 -0.78 -23.61 0.78
C LYS A 70 -1.60 -22.67 1.66
N SER A 71 -0.98 -22.18 2.72
CA SER A 71 -1.62 -21.29 3.70
C SER A 71 -1.03 -19.89 3.63
N LYS A 72 -1.86 -18.86 3.59
CA LYS A 72 -1.46 -17.48 3.84
C LYS A 72 -1.79 -17.14 5.29
N ILE A 73 -0.76 -16.86 6.09
CA ILE A 73 -0.90 -16.54 7.51
C ILE A 73 -0.42 -15.13 7.82
N ARG A 74 -0.92 -14.55 8.91
CA ARG A 74 -0.47 -13.26 9.43
C ARG A 74 -0.29 -13.34 10.94
N PHE A 75 0.82 -12.84 11.47
CA PHE A 75 1.05 -12.83 12.92
C PHE A 75 1.87 -11.62 13.37
N LYS A 76 1.84 -11.37 14.68
CA LYS A 76 2.52 -10.25 15.32
C LYS A 76 3.97 -10.63 15.68
N VAL A 77 4.89 -9.74 15.35
CA VAL A 77 6.30 -9.75 15.75
C VAL A 77 6.48 -8.67 16.81
N GLU A 78 6.66 -9.09 18.07
CA GLU A 78 6.79 -8.17 19.20
C GLU A 78 7.97 -7.20 19.04
N GLU A 79 9.09 -7.71 18.54
CA GLU A 79 10.32 -6.95 18.33
C GLU A 79 11.21 -7.61 17.26
N ILE A 80 11.84 -6.80 16.42
CA ILE A 80 12.93 -7.20 15.52
C ILE A 80 13.93 -6.03 15.35
N GLN A 81 15.23 -6.31 15.40
CA GLN A 81 16.27 -5.29 15.22
C GLN A 81 16.32 -4.80 13.77
N GLY A 82 16.98 -3.67 13.52
CA GLY A 82 17.17 -3.15 12.17
C GLY A 82 18.20 -3.96 11.39
N LEU A 83 17.99 -4.09 10.07
CA LEU A 83 18.81 -4.91 9.16
C LEU A 83 19.09 -6.33 9.68
N SER A 84 18.14 -6.93 10.38
CA SER A 84 18.32 -8.21 11.05
C SER A 84 17.33 -9.28 10.55
N VAL A 85 17.62 -10.52 10.92
CA VAL A 85 16.73 -11.68 10.71
C VAL A 85 16.25 -12.18 12.06
N LYS A 86 14.96 -12.52 12.16
CA LYS A 86 14.38 -13.20 13.32
C LYS A 86 13.92 -14.59 12.93
N TYR A 87 14.19 -15.57 13.77
CA TYR A 87 13.90 -16.97 13.48
C TYR A 87 12.68 -17.45 14.25
N PHE A 88 11.79 -18.16 13.58
CA PHE A 88 10.68 -18.89 14.16
C PHE A 88 10.79 -20.34 13.71
N SER A 89 10.15 -21.25 14.43
CA SER A 89 10.00 -22.64 13.98
C SER A 89 8.53 -22.99 13.85
N TYR A 90 8.21 -24.02 13.08
CA TYR A 90 6.85 -24.54 13.02
C TYR A 90 6.83 -26.06 13.24
N ILE A 91 5.69 -26.58 13.67
CA ILE A 91 5.47 -28.02 13.86
C ILE A 91 4.14 -28.36 13.18
N GLU A 92 4.19 -29.24 12.20
CA GLU A 92 2.97 -29.77 11.56
C GLU A 92 2.28 -30.80 12.45
N GLU A 93 0.96 -30.70 12.56
CA GLU A 93 0.16 -31.61 13.36
C GLU A 93 -0.44 -32.71 12.48
N LYS A 94 -0.29 -33.98 12.90
CA LYS A 94 -0.69 -35.17 12.10
C LYS A 94 -2.21 -35.41 12.06
N GLU A 95 -2.95 -34.81 12.98
CA GLU A 95 -4.41 -34.84 13.01
C GLU A 95 -4.92 -33.40 12.85
N GLN A 96 -6.15 -33.25 12.36
CA GLN A 96 -6.86 -31.97 12.47
C GLN A 96 -7.14 -31.71 13.95
N VAL A 97 -6.13 -31.27 14.68
CA VAL A 97 -6.35 -30.68 15.98
C VAL A 97 -6.93 -29.30 15.68
N ASN A 98 -8.19 -29.11 16.04
CA ASN A 98 -8.84 -27.78 16.07
C ASN A 98 -8.16 -26.82 17.07
N GLU A 99 -6.99 -27.16 17.61
CA GLU A 99 -6.26 -26.41 18.64
C GLU A 99 -5.07 -25.62 18.09
N GLY A 100 -4.85 -25.62 16.77
CA GLY A 100 -4.05 -24.60 16.11
C GLY A 100 -4.82 -23.29 15.93
N LYS A 101 -5.39 -22.72 17.01
CA LYS A 101 -6.12 -21.41 17.12
C LYS A 101 -6.58 -20.79 15.79
N VAL A 102 -7.36 -21.53 15.00
CA VAL A 102 -8.06 -21.00 13.84
C VAL A 102 -9.19 -20.16 14.39
N VAL A 103 -9.06 -18.85 14.28
CA VAL A 103 -10.09 -17.96 14.78
C VAL A 103 -11.32 -18.01 13.88
N ASP A 104 -12.48 -17.96 14.51
CA ASP A 104 -13.81 -18.04 13.92
C ASP A 104 -13.88 -17.31 12.57
N LYS A 105 -14.00 -18.09 11.48
CA LYS A 105 -14.59 -17.59 10.24
C LYS A 105 -16.06 -17.33 10.56
N LEU A 106 -16.39 -16.06 10.76
CA LEU A 106 -17.74 -15.63 11.08
C LEU A 106 -18.40 -15.14 9.79
N ASP A 107 -19.23 -15.99 9.21
CA ASP A 107 -20.12 -15.57 8.12
C ASP A 107 -21.16 -14.58 8.67
N ASN A 108 -21.50 -13.57 7.86
CA ASN A 108 -22.50 -12.53 8.17
C ASN A 108 -22.15 -11.54 9.29
N ILE A 109 -20.89 -11.44 9.71
CA ILE A 109 -20.44 -10.27 10.46
C ILE A 109 -19.94 -9.21 9.49
N ASN A 110 -20.58 -8.05 9.53
CA ASN A 110 -20.31 -6.91 8.65
C ASN A 110 -19.44 -5.84 9.31
N LYS A 111 -18.64 -6.20 10.33
CA LYS A 111 -17.84 -5.23 11.09
C LYS A 111 -16.52 -5.79 11.59
N ILE A 112 -15.52 -4.91 11.63
CA ILE A 112 -14.23 -5.15 12.29
C ILE A 112 -13.83 -3.95 13.15
N GLU A 113 -13.01 -4.17 14.17
CA GLU A 113 -12.55 -3.12 15.07
C GLU A 113 -11.17 -3.41 15.69
N ASN A 114 -10.45 -2.34 16.05
CA ASN A 114 -9.31 -2.36 16.96
C ASN A 114 -9.50 -1.27 18.04
N GLU A 115 -8.43 -0.87 18.73
CA GLU A 115 -8.47 0.15 19.79
C GLU A 115 -8.85 1.54 19.26
N TYR A 116 -8.61 1.80 17.97
CA TYR A 116 -8.72 3.13 17.36
C TYR A 116 -9.92 3.29 16.44
N TYR A 117 -10.26 2.25 15.70
CA TYR A 117 -11.27 2.31 14.65
C TYR A 117 -12.28 1.17 14.77
N LYS A 118 -13.46 1.44 14.24
CA LYS A 118 -14.47 0.44 13.92
C LYS A 118 -14.94 0.68 12.50
N ILE A 119 -14.89 -0.37 11.68
CA ILE A 119 -15.35 -0.33 10.29
C ILE A 119 -16.61 -1.18 10.19
N GLU A 120 -17.67 -0.61 9.62
CA GLU A 120 -18.95 -1.27 9.42
C GLU A 120 -19.37 -1.22 7.95
N ILE A 121 -19.76 -2.36 7.41
CA ILE A 121 -20.27 -2.52 6.06
C ILE A 121 -21.79 -2.52 6.11
N SER A 122 -22.40 -1.58 5.41
CA SER A 122 -23.83 -1.56 5.11
C SER A 122 -24.06 -2.09 3.70
N GLU A 123 -25.33 -2.19 3.27
CA GLU A 123 -25.70 -2.73 1.96
C GLU A 123 -24.97 -2.08 0.78
N LYS A 124 -24.61 -0.79 0.87
CA LYS A 124 -23.98 -0.03 -0.23
C LYS A 124 -22.77 0.81 0.16
N SER A 125 -22.31 0.72 1.41
CA SER A 125 -21.30 1.64 1.92
C SER A 125 -20.38 1.01 2.95
N VAL A 126 -19.14 1.46 2.97
CA VAL A 126 -18.17 1.18 4.03
C VAL A 126 -18.07 2.42 4.92
N ASN A 127 -18.30 2.25 6.21
CA ASN A 127 -18.36 3.34 7.18
C ASN A 127 -17.24 3.18 8.21
N LEU A 128 -16.66 4.31 8.62
CA LEU A 128 -15.62 4.37 9.64
C LEU A 128 -16.17 5.08 10.88
N TYR A 129 -15.87 4.53 12.04
CA TYR A 129 -16.02 5.20 13.31
C TYR A 129 -14.65 5.31 13.99
N ASN A 130 -14.19 6.53 14.20
CA ASN A 130 -12.95 6.85 14.89
C ASN A 130 -13.24 6.96 16.39
N LYS A 131 -12.70 6.02 17.17
CA LYS A 131 -12.92 5.92 18.62
C LYS A 131 -12.20 7.02 19.39
N ASN A 132 -11.08 7.53 18.86
CA ASN A 132 -10.32 8.61 19.50
C ASN A 132 -11.04 9.96 19.41
N SER A 133 -11.68 10.26 18.26
CA SER A 133 -12.45 11.51 18.07
C SER A 133 -13.95 11.36 18.32
N ASN A 134 -14.44 10.14 18.56
CA ASN A 134 -15.87 9.82 18.60
C ASN A 134 -16.62 10.28 17.33
N GLU A 135 -15.95 10.21 16.18
CA GLU A 135 -16.47 10.70 14.90
C GLU A 135 -16.88 9.53 14.00
N LYS A 136 -18.08 9.61 13.41
CA LYS A 136 -18.55 8.70 12.37
C LYS A 136 -18.37 9.34 11.00
N ILE A 137 -17.71 8.63 10.09
CA ILE A 137 -17.52 8.99 8.69
C ILE A 137 -18.26 7.96 7.84
N GLU A 138 -19.43 8.35 7.33
CA GLU A 138 -20.19 7.52 6.40
C GLU A 138 -19.57 7.55 5.01
N LYS A 139 -19.57 6.40 4.33
CA LYS A 139 -18.92 6.23 3.01
C LYS A 139 -17.48 6.75 3.04
N PHE A 140 -16.70 6.35 4.05
CA PHE A 140 -15.35 6.90 4.25
C PHE A 140 -14.39 6.54 3.10
N ILE A 141 -14.68 5.44 2.41
CA ILE A 141 -14.09 5.07 1.12
C ILE A 141 -15.22 4.84 0.12
N PHE A 142 -14.94 5.10 -1.16
CA PHE A 142 -15.80 4.79 -2.31
C PHE A 142 -14.97 4.68 -3.59
N ILE A 143 -15.51 4.02 -4.62
CA ILE A 143 -14.94 4.07 -5.96
C ILE A 143 -15.70 5.12 -6.75
N GLU A 144 -14.97 5.98 -7.45
CA GLU A 144 -15.53 6.84 -8.47
C GLU A 144 -15.13 6.34 -9.86
N ASN A 145 -16.10 6.32 -10.76
CA ASN A 145 -15.88 6.11 -12.18
C ASN A 145 -16.32 7.35 -12.99
N SER A 146 -15.45 7.79 -13.89
CA SER A 146 -15.66 8.90 -14.83
C SER A 146 -15.20 8.49 -16.23
N GLY A 147 -15.58 9.24 -17.27
CA GLY A 147 -15.04 9.04 -18.60
C GLY A 147 -13.60 9.57 -18.71
N ASP A 148 -12.80 8.96 -19.58
CA ASP A 148 -11.52 9.50 -20.04
C ASP A 148 -11.52 9.56 -21.58
N ALA A 149 -11.80 10.75 -22.11
CA ALA A 149 -11.72 11.03 -23.53
C ALA A 149 -10.33 11.52 -23.96
N GLY A 150 -9.36 11.54 -23.04
CA GLY A 150 -7.99 12.00 -23.24
C GLY A 150 -7.10 11.03 -24.01
N ASP A 151 -5.82 11.07 -23.69
CA ASP A 151 -4.76 10.27 -24.31
C ASP A 151 -3.69 9.85 -23.29
N SER A 152 -2.57 9.32 -23.77
CA SER A 152 -1.49 8.81 -22.92
C SER A 152 -0.74 9.88 -22.12
N TYR A 153 -0.84 11.15 -22.53
CA TYR A 153 -0.21 12.27 -21.83
C TYR A 153 -1.18 12.88 -20.84
N ASP A 154 -2.40 13.20 -21.30
CA ASP A 154 -3.30 14.07 -20.58
C ASP A 154 -4.64 13.40 -20.31
N TYR A 155 -5.12 13.51 -19.07
CA TYR A 155 -6.52 13.25 -18.76
C TYR A 155 -7.38 14.36 -19.38
N SER A 156 -8.44 13.95 -20.06
CA SER A 156 -9.51 14.87 -20.43
C SER A 156 -10.85 14.19 -20.23
N PRO A 157 -11.79 14.82 -19.52
CA PRO A 157 -13.16 14.30 -19.46
C PRO A 157 -13.81 14.37 -20.86
N PRO A 158 -14.83 13.54 -21.13
CA PRO A 158 -15.70 13.73 -22.29
C PRO A 158 -16.49 15.05 -22.17
N LEU A 159 -17.04 15.54 -23.29
CA LEU A 159 -17.84 16.78 -23.33
C LEU A 159 -19.05 16.70 -22.39
N LYS A 160 -19.71 15.54 -22.37
CA LYS A 160 -20.76 15.21 -21.41
C LYS A 160 -20.33 13.98 -20.62
N ASP A 161 -19.91 14.21 -19.38
CA ASP A 161 -19.48 13.15 -18.47
C ASP A 161 -20.61 12.78 -17.49
N PHE A 162 -20.59 11.53 -17.03
CA PHE A 162 -21.45 11.01 -15.99
C PHE A 162 -20.59 10.34 -14.91
N PHE A 163 -20.38 11.07 -13.82
CA PHE A 163 -19.63 10.62 -12.65
C PHE A 163 -20.50 9.70 -11.80
N ILE A 164 -20.00 8.51 -11.49
CA ILE A 164 -20.71 7.53 -10.67
C ILE A 164 -19.88 7.19 -9.45
N ARG A 165 -20.45 7.40 -8.27
CA ARG A 165 -19.86 7.06 -6.96
C ARG A 165 -20.71 6.05 -6.20
N GLU A 166 -21.94 5.84 -6.67
CA GLU A 166 -22.97 5.07 -6.02
C GLU A 166 -22.79 3.59 -6.31
N CYS A 167 -22.32 2.88 -5.29
CA CYS A 167 -22.38 1.44 -5.23
C CYS A 167 -23.82 0.94 -5.34
N GLN A 168 -24.02 -0.14 -6.11
CA GLN A 168 -25.29 -0.84 -6.19
C GLN A 168 -25.50 -1.79 -5.02
N ASN A 169 -24.48 -2.58 -4.69
CA ASN A 169 -24.55 -3.57 -3.62
C ASN A 169 -23.15 -3.95 -3.09
N ILE A 170 -23.07 -4.35 -1.82
CA ILE A 170 -21.93 -5.02 -1.22
C ILE A 170 -22.37 -6.43 -0.80
N LYS A 171 -21.68 -7.45 -1.33
CA LYS A 171 -22.00 -8.85 -1.07
C LYS A 171 -20.78 -9.69 -0.70
N ASN A 172 -21.01 -10.97 -0.42
CA ASN A 172 -19.95 -11.95 -0.12
C ASN A 172 -19.04 -11.51 1.02
N ILE A 173 -19.62 -10.87 2.05
CA ILE A 173 -18.89 -10.36 3.21
C ILE A 173 -18.40 -11.54 4.05
N LYS A 174 -17.10 -11.61 4.27
CA LYS A 174 -16.45 -12.59 5.15
C LYS A 174 -15.57 -11.87 6.14
N THR A 175 -15.78 -12.17 7.42
CA THR A 175 -15.00 -11.60 8.51
C THR A 175 -14.23 -12.69 9.23
N ILE A 176 -12.95 -12.41 9.51
CA ILE A 176 -12.06 -13.25 10.27
C ILE A 176 -11.47 -12.38 11.36
N LYS A 177 -11.74 -12.72 12.62
CA LYS A 177 -11.20 -11.98 13.77
C LYS A 177 -9.99 -12.70 14.32
N SER A 178 -9.22 -12.07 15.20
CA SER A 178 -8.24 -12.72 16.05
C SER A 178 -7.91 -11.80 17.21
N LYS A 179 -7.10 -12.29 18.15
CA LYS A 179 -6.66 -11.47 19.28
C LYS A 179 -5.96 -10.18 18.83
N ASN A 180 -5.22 -10.21 17.73
CA ASN A 180 -4.35 -9.10 17.30
C ASN A 180 -4.74 -8.48 15.95
N THR A 181 -5.55 -9.15 15.15
CA THR A 181 -5.91 -8.68 13.80
C THR A 181 -7.34 -9.06 13.47
N GLU A 182 -8.12 -8.10 12.99
CA GLU A 182 -9.41 -8.35 12.39
C GLU A 182 -9.37 -8.01 10.90
N HIS A 183 -9.96 -8.88 10.08
CA HIS A 183 -9.95 -8.81 8.63
C HIS A 183 -11.38 -8.96 8.10
N ILE A 184 -11.76 -8.11 7.14
CA ILE A 184 -13.03 -8.22 6.43
C ILE A 184 -12.79 -8.16 4.92
N SER A 185 -13.44 -9.06 4.19
CA SER A 185 -13.40 -9.10 2.72
C SER A 185 -14.80 -9.08 2.16
N PHE A 186 -14.99 -8.43 1.02
CA PHE A 186 -16.30 -8.31 0.37
C PHE A 186 -16.15 -8.00 -1.13
N GLU A 187 -17.25 -8.14 -1.86
CA GLU A 187 -17.39 -7.73 -3.25
C GLU A 187 -18.23 -6.47 -3.33
N TRP A 188 -17.69 -5.44 -4.00
CA TRP A 188 -18.29 -4.13 -4.16
C TRP A 188 -18.76 -3.94 -5.60
N GLU A 189 -20.06 -3.84 -5.81
CA GLU A 189 -20.68 -3.90 -7.13
C GLU A 189 -21.20 -2.56 -7.63
N TYR A 190 -20.91 -2.25 -8.88
CA TYR A 190 -21.33 -1.07 -9.61
C TYR A 190 -21.94 -1.49 -10.93
N ILE A 191 -22.89 -0.70 -11.44
CA ILE A 191 -23.36 -0.78 -12.82
C ILE A 191 -22.93 0.53 -13.48
N LEU A 192 -22.10 0.44 -14.51
CA LEU A 192 -21.40 1.56 -15.13
C LEU A 192 -21.65 1.58 -16.65
N PRO A 193 -21.45 2.74 -17.31
CA PRO A 193 -21.47 2.83 -18.76
C PRO A 193 -20.30 2.06 -19.36
N LEU A 194 -20.54 1.27 -20.42
CA LEU A 194 -19.51 0.46 -21.08
C LEU A 194 -18.40 1.31 -21.72
N ASN A 195 -18.75 2.47 -22.26
CA ASN A 195 -17.90 3.36 -23.06
C ASN A 195 -18.42 4.80 -23.02
N ILE A 196 -17.73 5.72 -23.73
CA ILE A 196 -18.13 7.14 -23.82
C ILE A 196 -19.56 7.32 -24.34
N LYS A 197 -20.01 6.54 -25.34
CA LYS A 197 -21.35 6.72 -25.92
C LYS A 197 -22.44 6.48 -24.89
N GLU A 198 -22.38 5.33 -24.21
CA GLU A 198 -23.35 5.03 -23.14
C GLU A 198 -23.27 6.06 -22.01
N ARG A 199 -22.07 6.59 -21.73
CA ARG A 199 -21.86 7.60 -20.71
C ARG A 199 -22.52 8.93 -21.04
N GLU A 200 -22.37 9.41 -22.27
CA GLU A 200 -23.04 10.63 -22.76
C GLU A 200 -24.57 10.48 -22.72
N GLU A 201 -25.07 9.27 -22.94
CA GLU A 201 -26.50 8.93 -22.84
C GLU A 201 -26.96 8.62 -21.39
N GLU A 202 -26.04 8.62 -20.40
CA GLU A 202 -26.29 8.25 -19.00
C GLU A 202 -26.88 6.84 -18.83
N ILE A 203 -26.51 5.92 -19.72
CA ILE A 203 -26.94 4.52 -19.69
C ILE A 203 -25.85 3.69 -19.01
N CYS A 204 -26.23 2.92 -18.00
CA CYS A 204 -25.34 1.98 -17.31
C CYS A 204 -25.75 0.54 -17.66
N THR A 205 -24.91 -0.17 -18.42
CA THR A 205 -25.19 -1.55 -18.85
C THR A 205 -24.22 -2.58 -18.26
N GLN A 206 -23.04 -2.14 -17.82
CA GLN A 206 -21.95 -3.04 -17.48
C GLN A 206 -21.82 -3.23 -15.98
N GLU A 207 -21.97 -4.47 -15.53
CA GLU A 207 -21.66 -4.86 -14.15
C GLU A 207 -20.14 -4.86 -13.94
N VAL A 208 -19.71 -4.23 -12.85
CA VAL A 208 -18.31 -4.11 -12.45
C VAL A 208 -18.19 -4.44 -10.97
N THR A 209 -17.24 -5.31 -10.63
CA THR A 209 -16.99 -5.74 -9.25
C THR A 209 -15.57 -5.41 -8.83
N PHE A 210 -15.43 -4.91 -7.60
CA PHE A 210 -14.16 -4.77 -6.89
C PHE A 210 -14.14 -5.75 -5.73
N LYS A 211 -13.04 -6.50 -5.58
CA LYS A 211 -12.81 -7.34 -4.40
C LYS A 211 -12.00 -6.53 -3.40
N VAL A 212 -12.56 -6.26 -2.24
CA VAL A 212 -11.95 -5.40 -1.23
C VAL A 212 -11.60 -6.23 0.00
N ASN A 213 -10.40 -6.01 0.54
CA ASN A 213 -9.94 -6.57 1.80
C ASN A 213 -9.52 -5.42 2.70
N ILE A 214 -10.02 -5.38 3.92
CA ILE A 214 -9.66 -4.39 4.93
C ILE A 214 -9.18 -5.13 6.17
N SER A 215 -8.05 -4.69 6.74
CA SER A 215 -7.56 -5.22 8.02
C SER A 215 -7.19 -4.14 9.00
N LEU A 216 -7.56 -4.38 10.26
CA LEU A 216 -7.16 -3.60 11.42
C LEU A 216 -6.29 -4.47 12.32
N ASN A 217 -5.12 -3.96 12.70
CA ASN A 217 -4.25 -4.65 13.65
C ASN A 217 -4.29 -3.95 15.01
N SER A 218 -4.02 -4.70 16.08
CA SER A 218 -3.90 -4.13 17.42
C SER A 218 -2.63 -3.30 17.52
N ASN A 219 -2.70 -2.15 18.19
CA ASN A 219 -1.60 -1.19 18.32
C ASN A 219 -1.11 -0.60 16.97
N ASP A 220 -1.98 -0.59 15.96
CA ASP A 220 -1.70 -0.01 14.65
C ASP A 220 -2.86 0.89 14.22
N GLU A 221 -2.57 2.15 13.94
CA GLU A 221 -3.54 3.15 13.50
C GLU A 221 -3.64 3.26 11.98
N VAL A 222 -2.94 2.39 11.24
CA VAL A 222 -3.12 2.27 9.79
C VAL A 222 -4.21 1.26 9.47
N ILE A 223 -5.27 1.74 8.83
CA ILE A 223 -6.27 0.91 8.17
C ILE A 223 -5.65 0.41 6.86
N ASN A 224 -5.45 -0.90 6.74
CA ASN A 224 -4.88 -1.49 5.53
C ASN A 224 -6.02 -1.88 4.58
N ILE A 225 -5.94 -1.45 3.32
CA ILE A 225 -6.96 -1.73 2.30
C ILE A 225 -6.28 -2.30 1.06
N ASN A 226 -6.78 -3.43 0.56
CA ASN A 226 -6.37 -3.99 -0.72
C ASN A 226 -7.60 -4.12 -1.62
N ILE A 227 -7.47 -3.66 -2.87
CA ILE A 227 -8.55 -3.67 -3.86
C ILE A 227 -8.07 -4.41 -5.10
N CYS A 228 -8.79 -5.45 -5.50
CA CYS A 228 -8.56 -6.15 -6.75
C CYS A 228 -9.71 -5.91 -7.72
N HIS A 229 -9.38 -5.65 -8.98
CA HIS A 229 -10.35 -5.36 -10.02
C HIS A 229 -9.90 -5.95 -11.36
N LYS A 230 -10.85 -6.29 -12.22
CA LYS A 230 -10.60 -6.68 -13.61
C LYS A 230 -11.38 -5.75 -14.52
N ASN A 231 -10.68 -4.98 -15.36
CA ASN A 231 -11.33 -3.98 -16.19
C ASN A 231 -12.16 -4.60 -17.31
N SER A 232 -13.34 -4.02 -17.56
CA SER A 232 -14.26 -4.36 -18.63
C SER A 232 -14.80 -3.11 -19.36
N LEU A 233 -14.38 -1.90 -18.98
CA LEU A 233 -14.83 -0.64 -19.57
C LEU A 233 -13.80 -0.02 -20.51
N TYR A 234 -14.29 0.76 -21.46
CA TYR A 234 -13.50 1.54 -22.40
C TYR A 234 -13.51 3.02 -22.03
N ASP A 235 -12.41 3.72 -22.33
CA ASP A 235 -12.26 5.18 -22.24
C ASP A 235 -12.75 5.73 -20.87
N SER A 236 -12.17 5.20 -19.79
CA SER A 236 -12.71 5.28 -18.44
C SER A 236 -11.61 5.55 -17.41
N ARG A 237 -11.92 6.32 -16.37
CA ARG A 237 -11.03 6.58 -15.25
C ARG A 237 -11.66 6.10 -13.95
N TYR A 238 -10.91 5.28 -13.22
CA TYR A 238 -11.28 4.81 -11.89
C TYR A 238 -10.44 5.49 -10.82
N ARG A 239 -11.09 5.92 -9.75
CA ARG A 239 -10.45 6.53 -8.58
C ARG A 239 -10.98 5.92 -7.29
N ILE A 240 -10.11 5.78 -6.30
CA ILE A 240 -10.58 5.61 -4.92
C ILE A 240 -10.75 7.00 -4.31
N GLY A 241 -11.93 7.27 -3.78
CA GLY A 241 -12.22 8.46 -2.98
C GLY A 241 -12.18 8.13 -1.49
N VAL A 242 -11.54 9.00 -0.71
CA VAL A 242 -11.44 8.88 0.74
C VAL A 242 -11.97 10.15 1.39
N LYS A 243 -13.05 10.01 2.17
CA LYS A 243 -13.67 11.11 2.89
C LYS A 243 -12.91 11.41 4.18
N THR A 244 -12.28 12.58 4.24
CA THR A 244 -11.38 12.96 5.34
C THR A 244 -12.08 13.76 6.43
N LYS A 245 -13.21 14.42 6.11
CA LYS A 245 -13.85 15.44 6.95
C LYS A 245 -12.93 16.63 7.27
N ILE A 246 -11.92 16.87 6.44
CA ILE A 246 -11.01 18.02 6.53
C ILE A 246 -11.24 18.89 5.31
N LEU A 247 -11.72 20.11 5.54
CA LEU A 247 -11.74 21.18 4.54
C LEU A 247 -10.46 22.01 4.74
N THR A 248 -9.69 22.15 3.67
CA THR A 248 -8.43 22.89 3.66
C THR A 248 -8.12 23.36 2.25
N ASN A 249 -7.34 24.42 2.12
CA ASN A 249 -6.87 24.94 0.84
C ASN A 249 -5.51 24.38 0.45
N THR A 250 -4.89 23.55 1.29
CA THR A 250 -3.56 23.00 1.03
C THR A 250 -3.52 21.48 1.19
N VAL A 251 -2.76 20.84 0.32
CA VAL A 251 -2.46 19.42 0.36
C VAL A 251 -0.98 19.21 0.62
N ILE A 252 -0.67 18.23 1.48
CA ILE A 252 0.70 17.82 1.76
C ILE A 252 0.93 16.50 1.02
N SER A 253 1.96 16.42 0.19
CA SER A 253 2.32 15.18 -0.50
C SER A 253 3.82 14.95 -0.46
N ASP A 254 4.27 13.72 -0.63
CA ASP A 254 5.68 13.48 -0.88
C ASP A 254 6.06 13.73 -2.33
N SER A 255 7.31 14.11 -2.52
CA SER A 255 7.97 14.26 -3.81
C SER A 255 9.36 13.61 -3.73
N HIS A 256 10.27 13.95 -4.64
CA HIS A 256 11.60 13.35 -4.74
C HIS A 256 12.47 13.66 -3.50
N LEU A 257 12.35 12.82 -2.48
CA LEU A 257 13.07 12.91 -1.19
C LEU A 257 12.76 14.18 -0.40
N CYS A 258 11.53 14.68 -0.52
CA CYS A 258 11.05 15.83 0.22
C CYS A 258 9.53 15.80 0.41
N THR A 259 9.04 16.62 1.33
CA THR A 259 7.61 16.90 1.51
C THR A 259 7.28 18.22 0.83
N VAL A 260 6.21 18.25 0.04
CA VAL A 260 5.71 19.47 -0.61
C VAL A 260 4.32 19.84 -0.08
N ILE A 261 4.04 21.13 -0.05
CA ILE A 261 2.73 21.69 0.27
C ILE A 261 2.26 22.44 -0.97
N LYS A 262 1.09 22.07 -1.48
CA LYS A 262 0.49 22.64 -2.70
C LYS A 262 -0.92 23.16 -2.40
N PRO A 263 -1.45 24.11 -3.18
CA PRO A 263 -2.87 24.43 -3.11
C PRO A 263 -3.70 23.20 -3.51
N VAL A 264 -4.90 23.06 -2.93
CA VAL A 264 -5.87 22.00 -3.29
C VAL A 264 -6.45 22.22 -4.68
N TYR A 265 -6.64 23.49 -5.06
CA TYR A 265 -7.27 23.84 -6.33
C TYR A 265 -6.68 25.12 -6.92
N PHE A 266 -6.52 25.16 -8.25
CA PHE A 266 -5.95 26.28 -9.00
C PHE A 266 -7.04 27.28 -9.47
N GLU A 267 -7.77 27.88 -8.51
CA GLU A 267 -8.90 28.78 -8.82
C GLU A 267 -8.50 29.98 -9.68
N GLU A 268 -7.35 30.60 -9.37
CA GLU A 268 -6.88 31.80 -10.06
C GLU A 268 -6.50 31.49 -11.51
N GLU A 269 -5.74 30.41 -11.74
CA GLU A 269 -5.32 29.97 -13.05
C GLU A 269 -6.53 29.53 -13.90
N LEU A 270 -7.48 28.80 -13.31
CA LEU A 270 -8.72 28.39 -13.96
C LEU A 270 -9.62 29.57 -14.35
N ALA A 271 -9.53 30.71 -13.66
CA ALA A 271 -10.32 31.90 -14.00
C ALA A 271 -9.76 32.67 -15.21
N ILE A 272 -8.48 32.50 -15.55
CA ILE A 272 -7.80 33.32 -16.57
C ILE A 272 -7.37 32.56 -17.83
N TRP A 273 -7.20 31.23 -17.77
CA TRP A 273 -6.57 30.47 -18.85
C TRP A 273 -7.24 30.65 -20.23
N GLU A 274 -8.58 30.68 -20.30
CA GLU A 274 -9.30 30.90 -21.56
C GLU A 274 -9.11 32.32 -22.09
N LYS A 275 -9.22 33.31 -21.21
CA LYS A 275 -9.07 34.74 -21.54
C LYS A 275 -7.67 35.04 -22.06
N GLU A 276 -6.66 34.41 -21.45
CA GLU A 276 -5.25 34.54 -21.82
C GLU A 276 -4.82 33.57 -22.94
N LYS A 277 -5.73 32.69 -23.39
CA LYS A 277 -5.50 31.71 -24.47
C LYS A 277 -4.33 30.77 -24.18
N TRP A 278 -4.27 30.27 -22.95
CA TRP A 278 -3.32 29.21 -22.61
C TRP A 278 -3.61 27.96 -23.46
N VAL A 279 -2.56 27.20 -23.76
CA VAL A 279 -2.67 26.01 -24.63
C VAL A 279 -3.42 24.87 -23.93
N GLU A 280 -3.29 24.79 -22.61
CA GLU A 280 -3.86 23.73 -21.78
C GLU A 280 -4.63 24.34 -20.61
N LYS A 281 -5.74 23.70 -20.25
CA LYS A 281 -6.55 24.03 -19.09
C LYS A 281 -5.78 23.62 -17.83
N PRO A 282 -5.61 24.51 -16.84
CA PRO A 282 -5.08 24.13 -15.54
C PRO A 282 -5.95 23.04 -14.91
N VAL A 283 -5.33 21.98 -14.41
CA VAL A 283 -6.01 20.90 -13.69
C VAL A 283 -5.37 20.71 -12.33
N SER A 284 -6.19 20.49 -11.30
CA SER A 284 -5.72 20.24 -9.92
C SER A 284 -5.39 18.77 -9.68
N ILE A 285 -5.16 18.02 -10.76
CA ILE A 285 -4.73 16.62 -10.75
C ILE A 285 -3.20 16.65 -10.68
N GLU A 286 -2.64 16.18 -9.58
CA GLU A 286 -1.24 16.37 -9.23
C GLU A 286 -0.53 15.06 -8.90
N THR A 287 0.80 15.09 -8.95
CA THR A 287 1.60 13.89 -8.70
C THR A 287 2.07 13.77 -7.26
N PHE A 288 2.14 12.54 -6.76
CA PHE A 288 2.75 12.17 -5.47
C PHE A 288 3.57 10.88 -5.62
N GLN A 289 4.33 10.49 -4.58
CA GLN A 289 5.15 9.27 -4.63
C GLN A 289 4.58 8.13 -3.79
N SER A 290 4.23 8.39 -2.54
CA SER A 290 3.85 7.40 -1.54
C SER A 290 2.64 7.83 -0.73
N TYR A 291 2.46 9.13 -0.45
CA TYR A 291 1.31 9.59 0.33
C TYR A 291 0.77 10.98 -0.07
N VAL A 292 -0.49 11.18 0.30
CA VAL A 292 -1.20 12.46 0.30
C VAL A 292 -1.83 12.65 1.68
N SER A 293 -1.68 13.84 2.27
CA SER A 293 -2.25 14.20 3.56
C SER A 293 -3.02 15.50 3.48
N LEU A 294 -4.16 15.56 4.17
CA LEU A 294 -4.89 16.80 4.47
C LEU A 294 -4.80 17.08 5.96
N GLU A 295 -4.50 18.33 6.30
CA GLU A 295 -4.39 18.83 7.67
C GLU A 295 -5.34 20.01 7.84
N ASN A 296 -6.06 20.07 8.96
CA ASN A 296 -6.94 21.20 9.25
C ASN A 296 -6.14 22.46 9.64
N GLU A 297 -6.74 23.65 9.51
CA GLU A 297 -6.06 24.93 9.72
C GLU A 297 -5.35 25.04 11.08
N ASN A 298 -5.98 24.51 12.14
CA ASN A 298 -5.45 24.56 13.51
C ASN A 298 -4.39 23.49 13.80
N LYS A 299 -4.06 22.62 12.83
CA LYS A 299 -3.08 21.53 12.97
C LYS A 299 -3.38 20.64 14.18
N THR A 300 -4.63 20.22 14.29
CA THR A 300 -5.09 19.30 15.35
C THR A 300 -5.62 17.99 14.79
N LYS A 301 -5.88 17.91 13.48
CA LYS A 301 -6.35 16.72 12.79
C LYS A 301 -5.66 16.60 11.44
N LYS A 302 -5.14 15.42 11.14
CA LYS A 302 -4.57 15.08 9.85
C LYS A 302 -5.10 13.73 9.39
N VAL A 303 -5.42 13.62 8.12
CA VAL A 303 -5.70 12.34 7.46
C VAL A 303 -4.62 12.09 6.43
N THR A 304 -4.02 10.90 6.45
CA THR A 304 -2.99 10.49 5.50
C THR A 304 -3.44 9.26 4.74
N LEU A 305 -3.37 9.34 3.41
CA LEU A 305 -3.57 8.24 2.48
C LEU A 305 -2.24 7.87 1.85
N ILE A 306 -1.83 6.63 2.05
CA ILE A 306 -0.62 6.01 1.51
C ILE A 306 -1.06 5.08 0.38
N SER A 307 -0.34 5.08 -0.74
CA SER A 307 -0.55 4.13 -1.82
C SER A 307 0.75 3.44 -2.21
N ASP A 308 0.67 2.15 -2.55
CA ASP A 308 1.76 1.43 -3.19
C ASP A 308 1.68 1.59 -4.72
N GLY A 309 2.62 2.34 -5.30
CA GLY A 309 2.83 2.42 -6.74
C GLY A 309 1.98 3.43 -7.52
N LEU A 310 0.87 3.95 -6.97
CA LEU A 310 0.06 4.98 -7.61
C LEU A 310 0.69 6.38 -7.47
N LYS A 311 0.40 7.27 -8.43
CA LYS A 311 1.15 8.52 -8.60
C LYS A 311 0.30 9.76 -8.85
N GLU A 312 -1.00 9.62 -9.05
CA GLU A 312 -1.90 10.72 -9.39
C GLU A 312 -2.97 10.88 -8.30
N TYR A 313 -3.12 12.10 -7.81
CA TYR A 313 -4.15 12.47 -6.84
C TYR A 313 -4.91 13.73 -7.25
N GLU A 314 -6.09 13.91 -6.68
CA GLU A 314 -6.85 15.16 -6.72
C GLU A 314 -7.55 15.32 -5.37
N VAL A 315 -7.76 16.55 -4.92
CA VAL A 315 -8.53 16.84 -3.71
C VAL A 315 -9.75 17.66 -4.11
N LEU A 316 -10.95 17.17 -3.78
CA LEU A 316 -12.22 17.84 -4.04
C LEU A 316 -13.03 17.85 -2.75
N ASP A 317 -13.43 19.03 -2.30
CA ASP A 317 -14.08 19.26 -1.01
C ASP A 317 -13.27 18.65 0.15
N ASP A 318 -13.89 17.75 0.92
CA ASP A 318 -13.29 17.02 2.04
C ASP A 318 -12.74 15.64 1.63
N ASN A 319 -12.50 15.39 0.35
CA ASN A 319 -12.13 14.08 -0.17
C ASN A 319 -10.77 14.09 -0.87
N ILE A 320 -9.95 13.09 -0.56
CA ILE A 320 -8.75 12.75 -1.34
C ILE A 320 -9.15 11.71 -2.38
N TYR A 321 -8.82 11.94 -3.63
CA TYR A 321 -8.96 10.98 -4.72
C TYR A 321 -7.59 10.50 -5.15
N ILE A 322 -7.41 9.19 -5.31
CA ILE A 322 -6.24 8.60 -5.96
C ILE A 322 -6.71 7.88 -7.21
N THR A 323 -6.12 8.21 -8.35
CA THR A 323 -6.41 7.51 -9.61
C THR A 323 -5.83 6.11 -9.56
N LEU A 324 -6.71 5.11 -9.70
CA LEU A 324 -6.35 3.69 -9.75
C LEU A 324 -5.73 3.34 -11.08
N PHE A 325 -6.44 3.66 -12.17
CA PHE A 325 -5.98 3.55 -13.53
C PHE A 325 -6.91 4.33 -14.46
N ARG A 326 -6.41 4.57 -15.67
CA ARG A 326 -7.12 5.20 -16.78
C ARG A 326 -7.05 4.26 -17.99
N SER A 327 -8.12 4.19 -18.77
CA SER A 327 -8.17 3.55 -20.07
C SER A 327 -8.49 4.59 -21.13
N PHE A 328 -7.80 4.52 -22.27
CA PHE A 328 -7.93 5.47 -23.37
C PHE A 328 -7.49 4.83 -24.69
N SER A 329 -7.86 5.46 -25.80
CA SER A 329 -7.72 4.88 -27.15
C SER A 329 -6.49 5.34 -27.92
N HIS A 330 -5.78 6.38 -27.48
CA HIS A 330 -4.76 7.04 -28.30
C HIS A 330 -3.47 7.39 -27.53
N LEU A 331 -2.34 7.40 -28.25
CA LEU A 331 -1.07 7.97 -27.77
C LEU A 331 -1.22 9.49 -27.61
N GLY A 332 -1.63 10.17 -28.68
CA GLY A 332 -1.96 11.59 -28.70
C GLY A 332 -3.31 11.80 -29.36
N LYS A 333 -4.14 12.71 -28.84
CA LYS A 333 -5.47 12.98 -29.37
C LYS A 333 -5.74 14.48 -29.48
N ARG A 334 -6.41 14.86 -30.56
CA ARG A 334 -6.82 16.25 -30.85
C ARG A 334 -8.10 16.63 -30.14
N GLU A 335 -8.34 17.93 -30.05
CA GLU A 335 -9.60 18.51 -29.57
C GLU A 335 -10.04 17.97 -28.20
N LEU A 336 -9.10 17.79 -27.27
CA LEU A 336 -9.43 17.44 -25.90
C LEU A 336 -10.08 18.64 -25.21
N LEU A 337 -11.01 18.40 -24.27
CA LEU A 337 -11.62 19.46 -23.48
C LEU A 337 -10.55 20.25 -22.70
N ASN A 338 -9.59 19.54 -22.12
CA ASN A 338 -8.49 20.15 -21.35
C ASN A 338 -7.35 20.67 -22.23
N ARG A 339 -7.31 20.28 -23.51
CA ARG A 339 -6.30 20.74 -24.50
C ARG A 339 -6.94 20.82 -25.89
N PRO A 340 -7.65 21.92 -26.19
CA PRO A 340 -8.28 22.11 -27.49
C PRO A 340 -7.24 22.19 -28.62
N GLY A 341 -7.60 21.77 -29.83
CA GLY A 341 -6.70 21.83 -30.99
C GLY A 341 -5.78 20.61 -31.13
N ARG A 342 -4.46 20.86 -31.08
CA ARG A 342 -3.42 19.91 -31.51
C ARG A 342 -3.34 18.66 -30.61
N PRO A 343 -2.81 17.52 -31.11
CA PRO A 343 -2.53 16.37 -30.26
C PRO A 343 -1.23 16.55 -29.45
N SER A 344 -1.10 15.78 -28.37
CA SER A 344 0.19 15.56 -27.71
C SER A 344 1.01 14.54 -28.50
N GLY A 345 2.17 14.96 -29.03
CA GLY A 345 2.99 14.10 -29.88
C GLY A 345 2.30 13.71 -31.19
N ILE A 346 2.20 12.39 -31.44
CA ILE A 346 1.65 11.83 -32.69
C ILE A 346 0.30 11.18 -32.40
N GLU A 347 -0.67 11.43 -33.27
CA GLU A 347 -1.99 10.82 -33.22
C GLU A 347 -1.94 9.39 -33.75
N ILE A 348 -1.95 8.43 -32.81
CA ILE A 348 -1.84 6.99 -33.07
C ILE A 348 -2.83 6.28 -32.15
N GLU A 349 -3.65 5.40 -32.71
CA GLU A 349 -4.50 4.51 -31.93
C GLU A 349 -3.67 3.48 -31.14
N THR A 350 -4.03 3.31 -29.87
CA THR A 350 -3.39 2.40 -28.93
C THR A 350 -4.46 1.54 -28.25
N PRO A 351 -5.07 0.57 -28.97
CA PRO A 351 -6.20 -0.20 -28.44
C PRO A 351 -5.87 -0.98 -27.15
N ASP A 352 -4.62 -1.38 -26.96
CA ASP A 352 -4.18 -2.09 -25.75
C ASP A 352 -4.24 -1.22 -24.47
N ASN A 353 -4.22 0.12 -24.62
CA ASN A 353 -4.39 1.07 -23.51
C ASN A 353 -5.85 1.14 -23.01
N GLN A 354 -6.77 0.41 -23.64
CA GLN A 354 -8.09 0.17 -23.05
C GLN A 354 -8.02 -0.76 -21.84
N LEU A 355 -6.92 -1.52 -21.69
CA LEU A 355 -6.66 -2.41 -20.55
C LEU A 355 -7.80 -3.41 -20.29
N ILE A 356 -8.51 -3.82 -21.35
CA ILE A 356 -9.64 -4.73 -21.25
C ILE A 356 -9.16 -6.08 -20.74
N ASN A 357 -9.90 -6.66 -19.80
CA ASN A 357 -9.60 -7.89 -19.09
C ASN A 357 -8.32 -7.88 -18.25
N GLN A 358 -7.63 -6.75 -18.11
CA GLN A 358 -6.47 -6.63 -17.23
C GLN A 358 -6.89 -6.66 -15.77
N LYS A 359 -6.10 -7.34 -14.95
CA LYS A 359 -6.30 -7.44 -13.51
C LYS A 359 -5.37 -6.46 -12.80
N PHE A 360 -5.93 -5.72 -11.87
CA PHE A 360 -5.21 -4.79 -11.02
C PHE A 360 -5.36 -5.18 -9.57
N GLU A 361 -4.30 -4.91 -8.81
CA GLU A 361 -4.27 -4.99 -7.35
C GLU A 361 -3.69 -3.68 -6.83
N PHE A 362 -4.41 -3.05 -5.92
CA PHE A 362 -4.06 -1.76 -5.33
C PHE A 362 -3.98 -1.92 -3.81
N SER A 363 -2.92 -1.39 -3.20
CA SER A 363 -2.72 -1.43 -1.76
C SER A 363 -2.63 -0.02 -1.18
N PHE A 364 -3.38 0.21 -0.09
CA PHE A 364 -3.49 1.49 0.58
C PHE A 364 -3.35 1.37 2.09
N GLY A 365 -2.74 2.38 2.68
CA GLY A 365 -2.74 2.63 4.12
C GLY A 365 -3.49 3.92 4.41
N LEU A 366 -4.43 3.89 5.36
CA LEU A 366 -5.19 5.06 5.78
C LEU A 366 -4.99 5.32 7.28
N ASP A 367 -4.59 6.53 7.62
CA ASP A 367 -4.42 6.97 9.00
C ASP A 367 -5.30 8.20 9.26
N PHE A 368 -6.21 8.04 10.23
CA PHE A 368 -7.12 9.07 10.71
C PHE A 368 -6.79 9.45 12.16
N SER A 369 -5.53 9.25 12.59
CA SER A 369 -5.16 9.49 13.98
C SER A 369 -5.30 10.96 14.35
N ASN A 370 -5.71 11.21 15.60
CA ASN A 370 -5.77 12.58 16.13
C ASN A 370 -4.36 13.13 16.39
N GLU A 371 -3.38 12.26 16.64
CA GLU A 371 -1.98 12.65 16.73
C GLU A 371 -1.43 12.94 15.34
N ILE A 372 -0.76 14.09 15.18
CA ILE A 372 -0.08 14.42 13.93
C ILE A 372 1.21 13.62 13.84
N LYS A 373 1.15 12.52 13.10
CA LYS A 373 2.31 11.67 12.81
C LYS A 373 3.09 12.18 11.62
N ASN A 374 4.37 11.83 11.53
CA ASN A 374 5.16 12.10 10.33
C ASN A 374 4.67 11.20 9.18
N SER A 375 4.05 11.81 8.15
CA SER A 375 3.46 11.08 7.03
C SER A 375 4.50 10.30 6.20
N SER A 376 5.72 10.82 6.08
CA SER A 376 6.82 10.16 5.37
C SER A 376 7.35 8.94 6.13
N GLU A 377 7.42 9.01 7.46
CA GLU A 377 7.80 7.87 8.29
C GLU A 377 6.73 6.76 8.24
N LEU A 378 5.46 7.17 8.35
CA LEU A 378 4.31 6.27 8.26
C LEU A 378 4.26 5.55 6.91
N SER A 379 4.40 6.29 5.81
CA SER A 379 4.43 5.71 4.47
C SER A 379 5.61 4.77 4.27
N LYS A 380 6.79 5.11 4.82
CA LYS A 380 7.97 4.25 4.72
C LYS A 380 7.78 2.92 5.43
N LYS A 381 7.17 2.94 6.62
CA LYS A 381 6.83 1.73 7.40
C LYS A 381 5.86 0.84 6.63
N PHE A 382 4.81 1.45 6.05
CA PHE A 382 3.80 0.74 5.25
C PHE A 382 4.40 0.09 3.99
N LEU A 383 5.19 0.85 3.22
CA LEU A 383 5.78 0.39 1.96
C LEU A 383 7.01 -0.53 2.14
N THR A 384 7.53 -0.64 3.36
CA THR A 384 8.65 -1.55 3.68
C THR A 384 8.20 -2.51 4.79
N PRO A 385 7.18 -3.36 4.57
CA PRO A 385 6.69 -4.27 5.60
C PRO A 385 7.76 -5.29 5.96
N LEU A 386 7.65 -5.90 7.15
CA LEU A 386 8.40 -7.12 7.43
C LEU A 386 8.07 -8.18 6.38
N LYS A 387 9.07 -8.94 5.95
CA LYS A 387 8.86 -10.07 5.04
C LYS A 387 9.22 -11.36 5.74
N GLY A 388 8.39 -12.38 5.56
CA GLY A 388 8.65 -13.72 6.07
C GLY A 388 8.90 -14.72 4.95
N TYR A 389 9.78 -15.67 5.23
CA TYR A 389 10.08 -16.79 4.35
C TYR A 389 10.13 -18.08 5.17
N GLN A 390 9.32 -19.06 4.78
CA GLN A 390 9.44 -20.43 5.26
C GLN A 390 10.58 -21.12 4.53
N LEU A 391 11.45 -21.83 5.25
CA LEU A 391 12.34 -22.80 4.64
C LEU A 391 11.50 -24.02 4.21
N LYS A 392 11.03 -23.99 2.97
CA LYS A 392 10.09 -24.98 2.41
C LYS A 392 10.80 -26.27 2.04
N GLU A 393 10.09 -27.40 2.17
CA GLU A 393 10.50 -28.69 1.59
C GLU A 393 10.51 -28.63 0.06
N PHE A 394 9.47 -28.04 -0.52
CA PHE A 394 9.28 -27.92 -1.97
C PHE A 394 9.70 -26.53 -2.46
N ASN A 395 10.67 -26.48 -3.37
CA ASN A 395 11.20 -25.23 -3.91
C ASN A 395 11.22 -25.25 -5.44
N ARG A 396 10.93 -24.10 -6.04
CA ARG A 396 11.08 -23.93 -7.50
C ARG A 396 12.52 -24.12 -7.96
N PHE A 397 13.46 -23.73 -7.12
CA PHE A 397 14.89 -23.89 -7.30
C PHE A 397 15.48 -24.63 -6.10
N ASN A 398 15.90 -25.87 -6.32
CA ASN A 398 16.63 -26.64 -5.32
C ASN A 398 18.12 -26.27 -5.41
N ILE A 399 18.60 -25.55 -4.41
CA ILE A 399 20.01 -25.19 -4.23
C ILE A 399 20.71 -26.29 -3.43
N ASN A 400 22.02 -26.45 -3.64
CA ASN A 400 22.81 -27.37 -2.81
C ASN A 400 22.68 -26.98 -1.34
N SER A 401 22.48 -27.96 -0.47
CA SER A 401 22.47 -27.72 0.97
C SER A 401 23.80 -27.06 1.37
N PRO A 402 23.75 -25.93 2.09
CA PRO A 402 24.97 -25.30 2.55
C PRO A 402 25.72 -26.27 3.49
N SER A 403 27.04 -26.28 3.40
CA SER A 403 27.89 -27.09 4.30
C SER A 403 27.89 -26.57 5.74
N LEU A 404 27.43 -25.33 5.95
CA LEU A 404 27.39 -24.63 7.23
C LEU A 404 26.04 -23.92 7.40
N PHE A 405 25.35 -24.21 8.49
CA PHE A 405 24.21 -23.41 8.95
C PHE A 405 24.72 -22.43 10.02
N LYS A 406 24.80 -21.14 9.68
CA LYS A 406 25.12 -20.08 10.62
C LYS A 406 23.89 -19.18 10.79
N LYS A 407 23.43 -19.02 12.03
CA LYS A 407 22.44 -17.99 12.36
C LYS A 407 23.06 -16.61 12.14
N ILE A 408 22.30 -15.72 11.51
CA ILE A 408 22.69 -14.33 11.32
C ILE A 408 22.32 -13.58 12.61
N ASP A 409 23.30 -12.95 13.24
CA ASP A 409 23.18 -12.21 14.49
C ASP A 409 23.52 -10.71 14.35
N GLY A 410 23.93 -10.27 13.15
CA GLY A 410 24.17 -8.85 12.86
C GLY A 410 22.89 -8.03 12.79
N PHE A 411 22.98 -6.78 13.24
CA PHE A 411 21.92 -5.78 13.15
C PHE A 411 22.51 -4.37 13.13
N THR A 412 21.72 -3.41 12.69
CA THR A 412 22.02 -1.97 12.73
C THR A 412 20.79 -1.22 13.22
N ASN A 413 20.95 -0.41 14.26
CA ASN A 413 19.86 0.37 14.85
C ASN A 413 20.21 1.85 14.94
N LEU A 414 19.69 2.62 13.99
CA LEU A 414 19.81 4.07 13.93
C LEU A 414 18.61 4.74 14.60
N GLU A 415 18.88 5.78 15.38
CA GLU A 415 17.86 6.65 15.96
C GLU A 415 17.60 7.83 15.01
N LEU A 416 16.68 7.65 14.07
CA LEU A 416 16.47 8.60 12.97
C LEU A 416 15.54 9.77 13.30
N LYS A 417 14.86 9.76 14.46
CA LYS A 417 13.97 10.84 14.93
C LYS A 417 13.00 11.35 13.84
N GLY A 418 12.37 10.44 13.09
CA GLY A 418 11.47 10.76 11.98
C GLY A 418 12.13 11.15 10.65
N CYS A 419 13.47 11.06 10.53
CA CYS A 419 14.14 11.08 9.23
C CYS A 419 13.92 9.75 8.52
N VAL A 420 13.78 9.79 7.20
CA VAL A 420 13.29 8.66 6.41
C VAL A 420 14.39 8.08 5.55
N VAL A 421 14.50 6.75 5.58
CA VAL A 421 15.49 6.00 4.79
C VAL A 421 15.01 5.85 3.34
N SER A 422 15.80 6.37 2.40
CA SER A 422 15.55 6.27 0.97
C SER A 422 16.44 5.24 0.26
N ALA A 423 17.59 4.88 0.84
CA ALA A 423 18.45 3.82 0.34
C ALA A 423 19.17 3.12 1.49
N CYS A 424 19.36 1.81 1.35
CA CYS A 424 20.17 0.97 2.20
C CYS A 424 20.82 -0.10 1.33
N LYS A 425 22.15 -0.11 1.22
CA LYS A 425 22.90 -1.08 0.40
C LYS A 425 24.34 -1.24 0.90
N MET A 426 25.04 -2.24 0.39
CA MET A 426 26.49 -2.35 0.57
C MET A 426 27.23 -1.51 -0.47
N THR A 427 28.28 -0.79 -0.08
CA THR A 427 29.21 -0.13 -1.01
C THR A 427 30.08 -1.14 -1.74
N GLU A 428 30.82 -0.69 -2.76
CA GLU A 428 31.83 -1.54 -3.44
C GLU A 428 32.92 -2.05 -2.49
N ASN A 429 33.17 -1.36 -1.38
CA ASN A 429 34.12 -1.75 -0.35
C ASN A 429 33.51 -2.63 0.75
N ASN A 430 32.30 -3.15 0.56
CA ASN A 430 31.55 -3.95 1.54
C ASN A 430 31.28 -3.20 2.86
N GLU A 431 30.97 -1.91 2.79
CA GLU A 431 30.53 -1.11 3.94
C GLU A 431 29.05 -0.77 3.79
N LEU A 432 28.34 -0.47 4.88
CA LEU A 432 26.91 -0.19 4.81
C LEU A 432 26.68 1.28 4.41
N PHE A 433 26.04 1.51 3.26
CA PHE A 433 25.58 2.81 2.82
C PHE A 433 24.11 3.01 3.16
N ILE A 434 23.81 4.14 3.81
CA ILE A 434 22.44 4.56 4.12
C ILE A 434 22.24 6.00 3.66
N ARG A 435 21.17 6.24 2.91
CA ARG A 435 20.70 7.59 2.58
C ARG A 435 19.41 7.88 3.32
N VAL A 436 19.40 8.97 4.07
CA VAL A 436 18.22 9.47 4.78
C VAL A 436 17.88 10.88 4.32
N PHE A 437 16.63 11.30 4.51
CA PHE A 437 16.24 12.70 4.36
C PHE A 437 15.36 13.13 5.51
N ASN A 438 15.36 14.44 5.82
CA ASN A 438 14.49 15.01 6.83
C ASN A 438 13.21 15.58 6.18
N PRO A 439 12.06 14.90 6.30
CA PRO A 439 10.82 15.35 5.67
C PRO A 439 10.15 16.53 6.38
N ASP A 440 10.60 16.87 7.60
CA ASP A 440 9.97 17.88 8.45
C ASP A 440 10.51 19.30 8.17
N ASN A 441 9.81 20.29 8.70
CA ASN A 441 10.17 21.71 8.60
C ASN A 441 11.13 22.18 9.72
N ILE A 442 11.58 21.28 10.59
CA ILE A 442 12.48 21.56 11.71
C ILE A 442 13.79 20.80 11.55
N GLU A 443 14.88 21.41 12.03
CA GLU A 443 16.19 20.77 12.13
C GLU A 443 16.18 19.68 13.21
N LYS A 444 16.93 18.60 12.97
CA LYS A 444 17.01 17.46 13.88
C LYS A 444 18.45 17.06 14.12
N THR A 445 18.78 16.69 15.35
CA THR A 445 20.10 16.14 15.68
C THR A 445 20.05 14.62 15.71
N LEU A 446 20.73 13.99 14.77
CA LEU A 446 20.96 12.55 14.72
C LEU A 446 22.23 12.21 15.50
N GLU A 447 22.18 11.13 16.28
CA GLU A 447 23.30 10.63 17.07
C GLU A 447 23.64 9.21 16.63
N PHE A 448 24.93 8.92 16.50
CA PHE A 448 25.42 7.66 15.96
C PHE A 448 26.29 6.95 17.00
N LYS A 449 25.89 5.72 17.34
CA LYS A 449 26.65 4.83 18.24
C LYS A 449 27.70 4.00 17.50
N GLU A 450 27.46 3.79 16.20
CA GLU A 450 28.33 3.04 15.29
C GLU A 450 29.41 3.95 14.67
N GLU A 451 30.38 3.37 13.98
CA GLU A 451 31.40 4.13 13.27
C GLU A 451 30.84 4.69 11.95
N VAL A 452 30.40 5.96 11.98
CA VAL A 452 29.73 6.61 10.84
C VAL A 452 30.60 7.67 10.15
N TYR A 453 30.55 7.69 8.83
CA TYR A 453 31.17 8.68 7.96
C TYR A 453 30.13 9.39 7.10
N LEU A 454 30.26 10.72 6.95
CA LEU A 454 29.59 11.46 5.90
C LEU A 454 30.08 10.97 4.53
N SER A 455 29.15 10.87 3.60
CA SER A 455 29.41 10.43 2.24
C SER A 455 28.75 11.34 1.22
N SER A 456 29.30 11.38 0.01
CA SER A 456 28.56 11.89 -1.15
C SER A 456 27.55 10.85 -1.65
N PRO A 457 26.62 11.22 -2.55
CA PRO A 457 25.77 10.24 -3.23
C PRO A 457 26.55 9.18 -4.04
N MET A 458 27.80 9.47 -4.39
CA MET A 458 28.71 8.55 -5.10
C MET A 458 29.57 7.70 -4.15
N GLU A 459 29.15 7.58 -2.88
CA GLU A 459 29.80 6.71 -1.88
C GLU A 459 31.23 7.14 -1.48
N ILE A 460 31.63 8.37 -1.82
CA ILE A 460 32.93 8.93 -1.42
C ILE A 460 32.86 9.41 0.03
N LYS A 461 33.61 8.75 0.92
CA LYS A 461 33.78 9.13 2.33
C LYS A 461 34.48 10.48 2.48
N SER A 462 34.01 11.26 3.45
CA SER A 462 34.61 12.56 3.78
C SER A 462 35.04 12.67 5.24
N LYS A 463 34.07 12.73 6.17
CA LYS A 463 34.31 13.05 7.58
C LYS A 463 33.65 12.03 8.50
N LYS A 464 34.40 11.52 9.48
CA LYS A 464 33.86 10.72 10.59
C LYS A 464 33.02 11.60 11.53
N ILE A 465 31.85 11.11 11.92
CA ILE A 465 30.90 11.84 12.76
C ILE A 465 30.36 10.95 13.88
N THR A 466 30.00 11.57 15.00
CA THR A 466 29.25 10.95 16.10
C THR A 466 27.84 11.54 16.21
N SER A 467 27.61 12.71 15.62
CA SER A 467 26.31 13.35 15.48
C SER A 467 26.25 14.22 14.22
N TYR A 468 25.05 14.51 13.75
CA TYR A 468 24.79 15.41 12.64
C TYR A 468 23.47 16.16 12.82
N ASN A 469 23.49 17.48 12.60
CA ASN A 469 22.26 18.26 12.55
C ASN A 469 21.77 18.31 11.11
N ILE A 470 20.70 17.56 10.83
CA ILE A 470 20.08 17.51 9.52
C ILE A 470 19.00 18.60 9.41
N LYS A 471 19.17 19.50 8.45
CA LYS A 471 18.25 20.61 8.19
C LYS A 471 16.94 20.11 7.61
N ASN A 472 15.96 21.00 7.52
CA ASN A 472 14.69 20.71 6.83
C ASN A 472 14.93 20.34 5.36
N GLN A 473 14.29 19.27 4.88
CA GLN A 473 14.40 18.76 3.51
C GLN A 473 15.84 18.39 3.07
N GLU A 474 16.79 18.28 3.99
CA GLU A 474 18.16 17.88 3.68
C GLU A 474 18.24 16.37 3.43
N ILE A 475 19.04 15.97 2.43
CA ILE A 475 19.40 14.58 2.15
C ILE A 475 20.80 14.32 2.70
N LEU A 476 20.90 13.35 3.59
CA LEU A 476 22.13 12.93 4.25
C LEU A 476 22.53 11.54 3.78
N ASN A 477 23.79 11.38 3.34
CA ASN A 477 24.36 10.09 2.97
C ASN A 477 25.42 9.69 3.98
N LEU A 478 25.33 8.46 4.46
CA LEU A 478 26.14 7.90 5.52
C LEU A 478 26.78 6.60 5.04
N ILE A 479 28.04 6.39 5.42
CA ILE A 479 28.66 5.05 5.37
C ILE A 479 28.99 4.62 6.79
N ILE A 480 28.52 3.42 7.15
CA ILE A 480 28.66 2.79 8.44
C ILE A 480 29.60 1.59 8.30
N LYS A 481 30.54 1.48 9.22
CA LYS A 481 31.48 0.35 9.31
C LYS A 481 31.08 -0.67 10.37
#